data_AF-A0A3P3ZID4-F1
#
_entry.id   AF-A0A3P3ZID4-F1
#
_cell.length_a   1.000
_cell.length_b   1.000
_cell.length_c   1.000
_cell.angle_alpha   90.00
_cell.angle_beta   90.00
_cell.angle_gamma   90.00
#
_symmetry.space_group_name_H-M   'P 1'
#
loop_
_entity.id
_entity.type
_entity.pdbx_description
1 polymer ?
#
loop_
_entity_poly.entity_id
_entity_poly.type
_entity_poly.pdbx_seq_one_letter_code
_entity_poly.pdbx_strand_id
1 'polypeptide(L)'
;MAFVKKCLHLIADLSIPVQRGTFVEFRNGMLNVSPIGRNCSQQERDEFEQYDKIHHVRELMIADLKKAFPEYQLTYSIGGQISFDVFPKGWDKTYCLQFVEEEFKNIHFFGDKTSEGGNDYEIYCDSRTVGHSVKTYHDTIAIIEALIKESH
;
A
#
# COMPACT_ATOMS: atom_id res chain seq x y z
N MET A 1 2.38 -6.08 20.92
CA MET A 1 1.44 -7.21 21.10
C MET A 1 -0.03 -6.82 21.05
N ALA A 2 -0.46 -5.65 21.57
CA ALA A 2 -1.87 -5.23 21.56
C ALA A 2 -2.47 -5.14 20.14
N PHE A 3 -1.74 -4.56 19.18
CA PHE A 3 -2.17 -4.44 17.78
C PHE A 3 -2.55 -5.79 17.16
N VAL A 4 -1.64 -6.76 17.21
CA VAL A 4 -1.84 -8.10 16.63
C VAL A 4 -3.00 -8.83 17.30
N LYS A 5 -3.13 -8.73 18.63
CA LYS A 5 -4.29 -9.29 19.35
C LYS A 5 -5.60 -8.70 18.85
N LYS A 6 -5.65 -7.38 18.63
CA LYS A 6 -6.83 -6.71 18.09
C LYS A 6 -7.12 -7.16 16.65
N CYS A 7 -6.11 -7.28 15.79
CA CYS A 7 -6.28 -7.86 14.45
C CYS A 7 -6.89 -9.26 14.51
N LEU A 8 -6.36 -10.14 15.36
CA LEU A 8 -6.85 -11.51 15.49
C LEU A 8 -8.29 -11.58 16.02
N HIS A 9 -8.65 -10.75 17.01
CA HIS A 9 -10.05 -10.68 17.46
C HIS A 9 -10.99 -10.17 16.36
N LEU A 10 -10.62 -9.07 15.68
CA LEU A 10 -11.43 -8.55 14.58
C LEU A 10 -11.65 -9.60 13.50
N ILE A 11 -10.60 -10.34 13.11
CA ILE A 11 -10.69 -11.41 12.10
C ILE A 11 -11.56 -12.58 12.57
N ALA A 12 -11.46 -12.96 13.84
CA ALA A 12 -12.26 -14.04 14.41
C ALA A 12 -13.77 -13.70 14.45
N ASP A 13 -14.10 -12.42 14.61
CA ASP A 13 -15.48 -11.93 14.66
C ASP A 13 -16.08 -11.67 13.26
N LEU A 14 -15.30 -11.80 12.18
CA LEU A 14 -15.78 -11.58 10.82
C LEU A 14 -16.74 -12.67 10.38
N SER A 15 -17.89 -12.26 9.85
CA SER A 15 -18.84 -13.13 9.16
C SER A 15 -18.63 -13.09 7.65
N ILE A 16 -17.55 -13.72 7.17
CA ILE A 16 -17.23 -13.83 5.73
C ILE A 16 -17.35 -15.28 5.23
N PRO A 17 -17.63 -15.52 3.93
CA PRO A 17 -17.92 -16.87 3.43
C PRO A 17 -16.75 -17.86 3.58
N VAL A 18 -15.52 -17.37 3.50
CA VAL A 18 -14.31 -18.21 3.48
C VAL A 18 -13.22 -17.59 4.36
N GLN A 19 -12.62 -18.42 5.20
CA GLN A 19 -11.38 -18.14 5.92
C GLN A 19 -10.42 -19.33 5.77
N ARG A 20 -9.12 -19.04 5.71
CA ARG A 20 -8.03 -20.01 5.57
C ARG A 20 -6.99 -19.80 6.68
N GLY A 21 -5.79 -19.35 6.34
CA GLY A 21 -4.69 -19.16 7.28
C GLY A 21 -3.71 -18.09 6.81
N THR A 22 -2.77 -17.74 7.69
CA THR A 22 -1.85 -16.59 7.49
C THR A 22 -2.63 -15.27 7.38
N PHE A 23 -3.40 -14.96 8.43
CA PHE A 23 -4.23 -13.75 8.52
C PHE A 23 -3.43 -12.49 8.86
N VAL A 24 -2.37 -12.63 9.66
CA VAL A 24 -1.44 -11.56 9.99
C VAL A 24 -0.04 -12.09 9.71
N GLU A 25 0.62 -11.50 8.71
CA GLU A 25 1.97 -11.85 8.27
C GLU A 25 2.94 -10.73 8.66
N PHE A 26 3.98 -11.07 9.42
CA PHE A 26 5.05 -10.14 9.77
C PHE A 26 6.08 -10.11 8.64
N ARG A 27 6.38 -8.91 8.16
CA ARG A 27 7.48 -8.63 7.22
C ARG A 27 8.47 -7.70 7.87
N ASN A 28 9.64 -7.53 7.25
CA ASN A 28 10.75 -6.75 7.81
C ASN A 28 10.37 -5.30 8.15
N GLY A 29 9.40 -4.69 7.46
CA GLY A 29 8.98 -3.33 7.76
C GLY A 29 7.48 -3.05 7.75
N MET A 30 6.66 -4.09 7.76
CA MET A 30 5.21 -3.94 7.75
C MET A 30 4.53 -5.21 8.23
N LEU A 31 3.25 -5.08 8.55
CA LEU A 31 2.33 -6.21 8.71
C LEU A 31 1.44 -6.27 7.48
N ASN A 32 1.29 -7.46 6.88
CA ASN A 32 0.22 -7.70 5.92
C ASN A 32 -0.94 -8.37 6.66
N VAL A 33 -2.14 -7.78 6.57
CA VAL A 33 -3.36 -8.30 7.21
C VAL A 33 -4.36 -8.72 6.15
N SER A 34 -4.80 -9.97 6.21
CA SER A 34 -5.72 -10.59 5.25
C SER A 34 -6.91 -11.21 5.97
N PRO A 35 -8.14 -10.70 5.76
CA PRO A 35 -9.35 -11.25 6.39
C PRO A 35 -9.64 -12.71 6.03
N ILE A 36 -9.50 -13.06 4.75
CA ILE A 36 -9.62 -14.45 4.25
C ILE A 36 -8.39 -15.30 4.59
N GLY A 37 -7.23 -14.68 4.77
CA GLY A 37 -5.95 -15.36 4.99
C GLY A 37 -5.20 -15.65 3.68
N ARG A 38 -3.87 -15.46 3.68
CA ARG A 38 -3.02 -15.57 2.48
C ARG A 38 -2.89 -16.98 1.91
N ASN A 39 -3.21 -18.02 2.69
CA ASN A 39 -3.17 -19.41 2.25
C ASN A 39 -4.40 -19.82 1.40
N CYS A 40 -5.21 -18.86 0.95
CA CYS A 40 -6.31 -19.11 0.01
C CYS A 40 -5.83 -19.36 -1.43
N SER A 41 -6.65 -20.09 -2.19
CA SER A 41 -6.43 -20.36 -3.61
C SER A 41 -6.65 -19.10 -4.47
N GLN A 42 -6.23 -19.11 -5.74
CA GLN A 42 -6.49 -17.97 -6.62
C GLN A 42 -7.99 -17.73 -6.83
N GLN A 43 -8.77 -18.79 -6.99
CA GLN A 43 -10.22 -18.68 -7.10
C GLN A 43 -10.83 -18.01 -5.86
N GLU A 44 -10.39 -18.40 -4.66
CA GLU A 44 -10.85 -17.80 -3.40
C GLU A 44 -10.42 -16.33 -3.28
N ARG A 45 -9.28 -15.94 -3.85
CA ARG A 45 -8.85 -14.52 -3.91
C ARG A 45 -9.80 -13.71 -4.78
N ASP A 46 -10.15 -14.22 -5.96
CA ASP A 46 -11.05 -13.56 -6.88
C ASP A 46 -12.44 -13.40 -6.25
N GLU A 47 -12.95 -14.46 -5.62
CA GLU A 47 -14.24 -14.45 -4.91
C GLU A 47 -14.24 -13.45 -3.73
N PHE A 48 -13.16 -13.44 -2.92
CA PHE A 48 -13.03 -12.49 -1.82
C PHE A 48 -12.92 -11.05 -2.31
N GLU A 49 -12.22 -10.80 -3.42
CA GLU A 49 -12.12 -9.45 -3.99
C GLU A 49 -13.49 -8.90 -4.37
N GLN A 50 -14.33 -9.72 -5.02
CA GLN A 50 -15.70 -9.30 -5.37
C GLN A 50 -16.56 -9.12 -4.12
N TYR A 51 -16.44 -10.01 -3.15
CA TYR A 51 -17.15 -9.90 -1.87
C TYR A 51 -16.75 -8.61 -1.12
N ASP A 52 -15.46 -8.34 -1.01
CA ASP A 52 -14.93 -7.16 -0.32
C ASP A 52 -15.30 -5.85 -1.01
N LYS A 53 -15.43 -5.82 -2.35
CA LYS A 53 -15.93 -4.64 -3.08
C LYS A 53 -17.38 -4.27 -2.72
N ILE A 54 -18.20 -5.25 -2.33
CA ILE A 54 -19.61 -5.04 -1.97
C ILE A 54 -19.76 -4.78 -0.47
N HIS A 55 -19.00 -5.50 0.35
CA HIS A 55 -19.14 -5.51 1.80
C HIS A 55 -18.11 -4.67 2.54
N HIS A 56 -17.11 -4.13 1.85
CA HIS A 56 -16.06 -3.24 2.37
C HIS A 56 -15.34 -3.80 3.61
N VAL A 57 -15.09 -5.12 3.64
CA VAL A 57 -14.54 -5.83 4.81
C VAL A 57 -13.22 -5.23 5.26
N ARG A 58 -12.28 -5.01 4.32
CA ARG A 58 -10.96 -4.44 4.60
C ARG A 58 -11.05 -2.99 5.08
N GLU A 59 -11.90 -2.17 4.46
CA GLU A 59 -12.07 -0.76 4.85
C GLU A 59 -12.65 -0.62 6.26
N LEU A 60 -13.69 -1.40 6.59
CA LEU A 60 -14.29 -1.43 7.92
C LEU A 60 -13.29 -1.90 8.98
N MET A 61 -12.53 -2.96 8.67
CA MET A 61 -11.49 -3.45 9.56
C MET A 61 -10.38 -2.42 9.80
N ILE A 62 -9.96 -1.68 8.76
CA ILE A 62 -9.00 -0.57 8.88
C ILE A 62 -9.58 0.55 9.76
N ALA A 63 -10.85 0.90 9.60
CA ALA A 63 -11.51 1.92 10.41
C ALA A 63 -11.50 1.54 11.90
N ASP A 64 -11.80 0.28 12.22
CA ASP A 64 -11.76 -0.24 13.60
C ASP A 64 -10.33 -0.23 14.17
N LEU A 65 -9.33 -0.57 13.37
CA LEU A 65 -7.92 -0.53 13.79
C LEU A 65 -7.45 0.92 14.03
N LYS A 66 -7.80 1.86 13.15
CA LYS A 66 -7.52 3.30 13.33
C LYS A 66 -8.16 3.85 14.59
N LYS A 67 -9.41 3.45 14.89
CA LYS A 67 -10.11 3.85 16.11
C LYS A 67 -9.51 3.24 17.37
N ALA A 68 -9.00 2.00 17.29
CA ALA A 68 -8.41 1.30 18.42
C ALA A 68 -6.99 1.78 18.76
N PHE A 69 -6.24 2.31 17.78
CA PHE A 69 -4.85 2.74 17.95
C PHE A 69 -4.56 4.09 17.28
N PRO A 70 -5.30 5.16 17.60
CA PRO A 70 -5.08 6.48 17.00
C PRO A 70 -3.67 7.03 17.29
N GLU A 71 -3.04 6.59 18.37
CA GLU A 71 -1.71 7.02 18.81
C GLU A 71 -0.54 6.29 18.14
N TYR A 72 -0.79 5.17 17.43
CA TYR A 72 0.28 4.33 16.87
C TYR A 72 0.91 4.91 15.59
N GLN A 73 0.40 6.03 15.06
CA GLN A 73 0.90 6.69 13.84
C GLN A 73 1.12 5.69 12.69
N LEU A 74 0.13 4.85 12.41
CA LEU A 74 0.20 3.82 11.36
C LEU A 74 -0.50 4.31 10.09
N THR A 75 0.10 3.98 8.96
CA THR A 75 -0.52 4.03 7.63
C THR A 75 -1.06 2.66 7.27
N TYR A 76 -2.21 2.64 6.60
CA TYR A 76 -2.91 1.44 6.15
C TYR A 76 -3.12 1.56 4.64
N SER A 77 -2.68 0.58 3.86
CA SER A 77 -2.81 0.59 2.40
C SER A 77 -3.49 -0.68 1.93
N ILE A 78 -4.67 -0.56 1.33
CA ILE A 78 -5.35 -1.69 0.69
C ILE A 78 -4.59 -2.04 -0.59
N GLY A 79 -4.13 -3.29 -0.69
CA GLY A 79 -3.29 -3.74 -1.78
C GLY A 79 -3.75 -5.10 -2.32
N GLY A 80 -3.88 -5.19 -3.64
CA GLY A 80 -4.30 -6.42 -4.30
C GLY A 80 -5.70 -6.89 -3.89
N GLN A 81 -5.92 -8.20 -3.96
CA GLN A 81 -7.26 -8.79 -3.89
C GLN A 81 -7.75 -9.06 -2.46
N ILE A 82 -6.85 -9.36 -1.51
CA ILE A 82 -7.23 -10.01 -0.24
C ILE A 82 -6.68 -9.38 1.03
N SER A 83 -5.83 -8.37 0.93
CA SER A 83 -5.14 -7.84 2.11
C SER A 83 -4.92 -6.34 2.06
N PHE A 84 -4.41 -5.83 3.18
CA PHE A 84 -3.88 -4.49 3.32
C PHE A 84 -2.58 -4.53 4.12
N ASP A 85 -1.69 -3.61 3.81
CA ASP A 85 -0.44 -3.42 4.54
C ASP A 85 -0.62 -2.39 5.66
N VAL A 86 0.09 -2.61 6.76
CA VAL A 86 0.15 -1.73 7.92
C VAL A 86 1.60 -1.44 8.23
N PHE A 87 1.96 -0.16 8.22
CA PHE A 87 3.34 0.30 8.41
C PHE A 87 3.36 1.64 9.14
N PRO A 88 4.47 2.03 9.79
CA PRO A 88 4.60 3.35 10.40
C PRO A 88 4.37 4.47 9.36
N LYS A 89 3.76 5.56 9.79
CA LYS A 89 3.59 6.75 8.96
C LYS A 89 4.96 7.24 8.45
N GLY A 90 5.04 7.53 7.15
CA GLY A 90 6.30 7.91 6.48
C GLY A 90 7.16 6.73 6.01
N TRP A 91 6.71 5.48 6.18
CA TRP A 91 7.34 4.31 5.57
C TRP A 91 6.72 3.95 4.20
N ASP A 92 6.06 4.92 3.57
CA ASP A 92 5.74 4.88 2.14
C ASP A 92 7.01 5.13 1.30
N LYS A 93 6.87 5.26 -0.03
CA LYS A 93 8.02 5.39 -0.93
C LYS A 93 8.87 6.64 -0.63
N THR A 94 8.34 7.68 0.03
CA THR A 94 9.14 8.85 0.45
C THR A 94 10.27 8.48 1.41
N TYR A 95 10.18 7.34 2.09
CA TYR A 95 11.23 6.85 2.99
C TYR A 95 12.59 6.77 2.30
N CYS A 96 12.65 6.42 1.01
CA CYS A 96 13.94 6.30 0.33
C CYS A 96 14.62 7.65 0.06
N LEU A 97 13.87 8.77 0.08
CA LEU A 97 14.40 10.09 -0.25
C LEU A 97 15.46 10.56 0.75
N GLN A 98 15.38 10.14 2.02
CA GLN A 98 16.38 10.46 3.05
C GLN A 98 17.79 9.96 2.71
N PHE A 99 17.91 8.99 1.79
CA PHE A 99 19.18 8.40 1.40
C PHE A 99 19.79 9.08 0.16
N VAL A 100 19.07 9.98 -0.52
CA VAL A 100 19.50 10.56 -1.80
C VAL A 100 19.30 12.08 -1.88
N GLU A 101 18.53 12.69 -0.97
CA GLU A 101 18.17 14.11 -1.03
C GLU A 101 19.36 15.07 -0.94
N GLU A 102 20.46 14.66 -0.30
CA GLU A 102 21.69 15.47 -0.21
C GLU A 102 22.62 15.27 -1.42
N GLU A 103 22.40 14.23 -2.23
CA GLU A 103 23.30 13.85 -3.34
C GLU A 103 22.89 14.47 -4.69
N PHE A 104 21.61 14.79 -4.87
CA PHE A 104 21.08 15.23 -6.16
C PHE A 104 20.34 16.56 -6.07
N LYS A 105 20.61 17.46 -7.02
CA LYS A 105 19.87 18.72 -7.15
C LYS A 105 18.42 18.51 -7.62
N ASN A 106 18.20 17.56 -8.52
CA ASN A 106 16.88 17.21 -9.05
C ASN A 106 16.68 15.69 -8.94
N ILE A 107 15.60 15.26 -8.30
CA ILE A 107 15.24 13.84 -8.18
C ILE A 107 14.00 13.62 -9.04
N HIS A 108 14.13 12.90 -10.15
CA HIS A 108 13.00 12.57 -11.01
C HIS A 108 12.37 11.25 -10.55
N PHE A 109 11.07 11.25 -10.27
CA PHE A 109 10.33 10.06 -9.89
C PHE A 109 9.32 9.68 -10.98
N PHE A 110 9.24 8.40 -11.34
CA PHE A 110 8.29 7.88 -12.33
C PHE A 110 7.37 6.86 -11.66
N GLY A 111 6.05 7.01 -11.79
CA GLY A 111 5.07 6.11 -11.17
C GLY A 111 3.77 5.98 -11.96
N ASP A 112 3.11 4.84 -11.84
CA ASP A 112 1.83 4.53 -12.50
C ASP A 112 0.62 4.72 -11.59
N LYS A 113 0.82 4.68 -10.26
CA LYS A 113 -0.24 4.82 -9.24
C LYS A 113 -0.06 6.09 -8.42
N THR A 114 0.00 7.22 -9.10
CA THR A 114 0.30 8.56 -8.57
C THR A 114 -0.94 9.35 -8.13
N SER A 115 -2.14 8.77 -8.22
CA SER A 115 -3.38 9.38 -7.70
C SER A 115 -3.57 9.06 -6.21
N GLU A 116 -4.35 9.86 -5.49
CA GLU A 116 -4.63 9.65 -4.06
C GLU A 116 -5.08 8.20 -3.78
N GLY A 117 -4.44 7.54 -2.81
CA GLY A 117 -4.65 6.13 -2.48
C GLY A 117 -3.79 5.14 -3.28
N GLY A 118 -3.10 5.59 -4.33
CA GLY A 118 -2.09 4.83 -5.04
C GLY A 118 -0.76 4.80 -4.27
N ASN A 119 0.01 3.72 -4.43
CA ASN A 119 1.26 3.54 -3.67
C ASN A 119 2.44 4.41 -4.15
N ASP A 120 2.28 5.18 -5.23
CA ASP A 120 3.26 6.16 -5.71
C ASP A 120 2.88 7.60 -5.30
N TYR A 121 1.69 7.80 -4.76
CA TYR A 121 1.13 9.14 -4.50
C TYR A 121 2.06 10.00 -3.64
N GLU A 122 2.49 9.48 -2.50
CA GLU A 122 3.27 10.26 -1.54
C GLU A 122 4.61 10.72 -2.12
N ILE A 123 5.35 9.83 -2.80
CA ILE A 123 6.64 10.17 -3.42
C ILE A 123 6.49 11.03 -4.67
N TYR A 124 5.41 10.84 -5.44
CA TYR A 124 5.10 11.66 -6.61
C TYR A 124 4.78 13.11 -6.23
N CYS A 125 4.08 13.32 -5.12
CA CYS A 125 3.72 14.64 -4.61
C CYS A 125 4.78 15.26 -3.66
N ASP A 126 5.82 14.53 -3.29
CA ASP A 126 6.87 15.05 -2.40
C ASP A 126 7.63 16.20 -3.06
N SER A 127 7.78 17.33 -2.36
CA SER A 127 8.47 18.52 -2.88
C SER A 127 9.92 18.29 -3.31
N ARG A 128 10.56 17.20 -2.85
CA ARG A 128 11.92 16.82 -3.24
C ARG A 128 11.97 16.15 -4.61
N THR A 129 10.84 15.75 -5.18
CA THR A 129 10.79 15.05 -6.48
C THR A 129 10.18 15.91 -7.58
N VAL A 130 10.62 15.65 -8.80
CA VAL A 130 9.92 16.03 -10.04
C VAL A 130 9.17 14.79 -10.49
N GLY A 131 7.87 14.74 -10.19
CA GLY A 131 7.02 13.58 -10.46
C GLY A 131 6.55 13.46 -11.91
N HIS A 132 6.73 12.27 -12.50
CA HIS A 132 6.28 11.89 -13.84
C HIS A 132 5.24 10.77 -13.72
N SER A 133 3.98 11.09 -13.98
CA SER A 133 2.92 10.07 -14.01
C SER A 133 2.92 9.37 -15.35
N VAL A 134 2.96 8.04 -15.34
CA VAL A 134 2.99 7.20 -16.55
C VAL A 134 1.84 6.20 -16.54
N LYS A 135 1.40 5.72 -17.70
CA LYS A 135 0.42 4.62 -17.78
C LYS A 135 1.09 3.30 -18.13
N THR A 136 2.16 3.38 -18.91
CA THR A 136 2.91 2.23 -19.38
C THR A 136 4.40 2.54 -19.39
N TYR A 137 5.23 1.50 -19.52
CA TYR A 137 6.68 1.67 -19.65
C TYR A 137 7.09 2.47 -20.90
N HIS A 138 6.24 2.51 -21.94
CA HIS A 138 6.50 3.32 -23.14
C HIS A 138 6.45 4.81 -22.84
N ASP A 139 5.55 5.25 -21.94
CA ASP A 139 5.49 6.65 -21.51
C ASP A 139 6.77 7.04 -20.76
N THR A 140 7.28 6.14 -19.91
CA THR A 140 8.56 6.32 -19.21
C THR A 140 9.70 6.54 -20.20
N ILE A 141 9.80 5.71 -21.25
CA ILE A 141 10.83 5.84 -22.29
C ILE A 141 10.72 7.20 -22.99
N ALA A 142 9.51 7.57 -23.44
CA ALA A 142 9.28 8.81 -24.17
C ALA A 142 9.67 10.06 -23.35
N ILE A 143 9.34 10.08 -22.05
CA ILE A 143 9.69 11.19 -21.15
C ILE A 143 11.21 11.25 -20.94
N ILE A 144 11.88 10.12 -20.70
CA ILE A 144 13.33 10.07 -20.53
C ILE A 144 14.05 10.57 -21.79
N GLU A 145 13.60 10.15 -22.98
CA GLU A 145 14.17 10.62 -24.25
C GLU A 145 14.02 12.14 -24.44
N ALA A 146 12.90 12.72 -24.01
CA ALA A 146 12.69 14.16 -24.04
C ALA A 146 13.64 14.89 -23.08
N LEU A 147 13.77 14.42 -21.83
CA LEU A 147 14.66 15.01 -20.82
C LEU A 147 16.14 14.98 -21.24
N ILE A 148 16.58 13.90 -21.87
CA ILE A 148 17.95 13.79 -22.39
C ILE A 148 18.20 14.83 -23.50
N LYS A 149 17.22 15.04 -24.39
CA LYS A 149 17.33 16.02 -25.49
C LYS A 149 17.39 17.47 -25.00
N GLU A 150 16.65 17.81 -23.94
CA GLU A 150 16.65 19.16 -23.35
C GLU A 150 17.92 19.47 -22.54
N SER A 151 18.69 18.44 -22.19
CA SER A 151 19.93 18.57 -21.42
C SER A 151 21.18 18.82 -22.29
N HIS A 152 21.01 18.86 -23.62
CA HIS A 152 22.04 19.13 -24.63
C HIS A 152 21.82 20.49 -25.29
#